data_AF-A0A7S2C1P8-F1
#
_entry.id   AF-A0A7S2C1P8-F1
#
_cell.length_a   1.000
_cell.length_b   1.000
_cell.length_c   1.000
_cell.angle_alpha   90.00
_cell.angle_beta   90.00
_cell.angle_gamma   90.00
#
_symmetry.space_group_name_H-M   'P 1'
#
loop_
_entity.id
_entity.type
_entity.pdbx_description
1 polymer ?
#
loop_
_entity_poly.entity_id
_entity_poly.type
_entity_poly.pdbx_seq_one_letter_code
_entity_poly.pdbx_strand_id
1 'polypeptide(L)'
;GGCGESGEEGSESESESGGRGELRLSRAVREVKSTPFGSLDTIGVKKGHEIAAHVERCLVADGGAELDMEEVMGGINIVPRDATGRWWTSLEQKDTKEMQRVRFRDCFMMLRHDNPSPVVVVVGHSLFFRNLVREHLSDDFKASHPAFAAELSAKKLGNAACLRVEVEWPAVDMDGGDAMAPPSITSAELVFGSGFHEHGHHESGKAAAVDT
;
A
#
# COMPACT_ATOMS: atom_id res chain seq x y z
N GLY A 1 -64.58 2.79 25.98
CA GLY A 1 -63.68 2.66 24.81
C GLY A 1 -63.08 4.03 24.59
N GLY A 2 -61.77 4.24 24.62
CA GLY A 2 -60.70 3.32 24.28
C GLY A 2 -60.23 3.64 22.87
N CYS A 3 -59.11 4.36 22.78
CA CYS A 3 -58.05 4.30 21.76
C CYS A 3 -57.24 5.60 21.85
N GLY A 4 -56.23 5.58 22.72
CA GLY A 4 -55.05 6.42 22.55
C GLY A 4 -54.00 5.56 21.87
N GLU A 5 -53.56 5.97 20.68
CA GLU A 5 -52.39 5.39 20.04
C GLU A 5 -51.16 6.16 20.50
N SER A 6 -50.37 5.51 21.33
CA SER A 6 -49.03 5.90 21.73
C SER A 6 -48.07 5.63 20.58
N GLY A 7 -47.47 6.68 20.02
CA GLY A 7 -46.28 6.56 19.18
C GLY A 7 -45.07 6.29 20.07
N GLU A 8 -44.53 5.08 20.00
CA GLU A 8 -43.18 4.77 20.47
C GLU A 8 -42.20 5.24 19.38
N GLU A 9 -41.59 6.40 19.59
CA GLU A 9 -40.33 6.75 18.92
C GLU A 9 -39.24 5.84 19.49
N GLY A 10 -38.98 4.74 18.79
CA GLY A 10 -37.76 3.95 18.99
C GLY A 10 -36.58 4.80 18.60
N SER A 11 -35.89 5.35 19.59
CA SER A 11 -34.55 5.91 19.42
C SER A 11 -33.59 4.76 19.07
N GLU A 12 -33.40 4.53 17.78
CA GLU A 12 -32.26 3.76 17.29
C GLU A 12 -31.01 4.54 17.68
N SER A 13 -30.40 4.14 18.79
CA SER A 13 -29.06 4.55 19.14
C SER A 13 -28.13 3.95 18.10
N GLU A 14 -27.84 4.72 17.05
CA GLU A 14 -26.66 4.50 16.22
C GLU A 14 -25.46 4.57 17.16
N SER A 15 -25.01 3.39 17.60
CA SER A 15 -23.71 3.26 18.22
C SER A 15 -22.70 3.62 17.14
N GLU A 16 -22.26 4.88 17.12
CA GLU A 16 -21.03 5.29 16.44
C GLU A 16 -19.86 4.55 17.09
N SER A 17 -19.70 3.27 16.75
CA SER A 17 -18.43 2.59 16.88
C SER A 17 -17.52 3.26 15.85
N GLY A 18 -16.85 4.34 16.28
CA GLY A 18 -15.81 5.00 15.50
C GLY A 18 -14.72 3.99 15.18
N GLY A 19 -14.90 3.27 14.06
CA GLY A 19 -13.97 2.26 13.61
C GLY A 19 -12.61 2.92 13.40
N ARG A 20 -11.58 2.40 14.07
CA ARG A 20 -10.20 2.92 14.02
C ARG A 20 -9.57 2.81 12.62
N GLY A 21 -10.19 2.07 11.72
CA GLY A 21 -9.91 2.12 10.30
C GLY A 21 -10.21 0.80 9.61
N GLU A 22 -10.20 0.82 8.28
CA GLU A 22 -10.36 -0.38 7.46
C GLU A 22 -9.05 -0.68 6.73
N LEU A 23 -8.53 -1.90 6.89
CA LEU A 23 -7.36 -2.39 6.18
C LEU A 23 -7.83 -3.33 5.07
N ARG A 24 -7.61 -2.92 3.82
CA ARG A 24 -8.02 -3.70 2.64
C ARG A 24 -6.82 -4.37 1.99
N LEU A 25 -6.92 -5.69 1.80
CA LEU A 25 -5.89 -6.46 1.12
C LEU A 25 -6.17 -6.51 -0.38
N SER A 26 -5.23 -6.03 -1.20
CA SER A 26 -5.36 -6.08 -2.66
C SER A 26 -4.19 -6.81 -3.31
N ARG A 27 -4.52 -7.75 -4.20
CA ARG A 27 -3.50 -8.44 -5.01
C ARG A 27 -2.82 -7.48 -6.00
N ALA A 28 -3.44 -6.34 -6.31
CA ALA A 28 -2.90 -5.35 -7.23
C ALA A 28 -1.59 -4.73 -6.70
N VAL A 29 -1.38 -4.70 -5.38
CA VAL A 29 -0.25 -4.04 -4.71
C VAL A 29 0.86 -5.02 -4.29
N ARG A 30 0.71 -6.33 -4.57
CA ARG A 30 1.71 -7.36 -4.20
C ARG A 30 3.12 -7.06 -4.75
N GLU A 31 4.18 -7.61 -4.18
CA GLU A 31 5.52 -7.32 -4.71
C GLU A 31 5.70 -7.85 -6.15
N VAL A 32 6.54 -7.15 -6.93
CA VAL A 32 6.92 -7.55 -8.29
C VAL A 32 7.91 -8.71 -8.24
N LYS A 33 7.59 -9.82 -8.91
CA LYS A 33 8.53 -10.95 -9.05
C LYS A 33 9.44 -10.78 -10.27
N SER A 34 10.68 -10.35 -10.04
CA SER A 34 11.68 -10.21 -11.11
C SER A 34 12.56 -11.44 -11.34
N THR A 35 12.64 -12.35 -10.36
CA THR A 35 13.49 -13.55 -10.41
C THR A 35 12.67 -14.84 -10.25
N PRO A 36 13.11 -15.97 -10.84
CA PRO A 36 12.34 -17.24 -10.80
C PRO A 36 12.35 -17.93 -9.44
N PHE A 37 13.18 -17.49 -8.50
CA PHE A 37 13.21 -18.00 -7.13
C PHE A 37 12.54 -17.04 -6.14
N GLY A 38 11.96 -15.93 -6.63
CA GLY A 38 11.29 -14.91 -5.83
C GLY A 38 12.18 -14.23 -4.77
N SER A 39 11.68 -13.16 -4.16
CA SER A 39 12.05 -12.86 -2.76
C SER A 39 11.13 -13.69 -1.86
N LEU A 40 11.55 -13.99 -0.63
CA LEU A 40 10.67 -14.63 0.37
C LEU A 40 9.37 -13.83 0.59
N ASP A 41 9.43 -12.51 0.35
CA ASP A 41 8.32 -11.55 0.41
C ASP A 41 7.24 -11.76 -0.67
N THR A 42 7.31 -12.84 -1.44
CA THR A 42 6.42 -13.10 -2.58
C THR A 42 5.63 -14.41 -2.47
N ILE A 43 5.59 -14.96 -1.25
CA ILE A 43 4.93 -16.24 -0.93
C ILE A 43 3.87 -16.00 0.15
N GLY A 44 2.61 -16.27 -0.20
CA GLY A 44 1.51 -16.18 0.75
C GLY A 44 1.44 -17.39 1.67
N VAL A 45 1.60 -17.17 2.98
CA VAL A 45 1.48 -18.21 4.01
C VAL A 45 0.05 -18.37 4.52
N LYS A 46 -0.74 -17.28 4.49
CA LYS A 46 -2.12 -17.20 4.98
C LYS A 46 -3.04 -16.55 3.95
N LYS A 47 -4.34 -16.84 4.06
CA LYS A 47 -5.39 -16.35 3.17
C LYS A 47 -6.69 -16.05 3.92
N GLY A 48 -7.50 -15.13 3.41
CA GLY A 48 -8.82 -14.81 3.93
C GLY A 48 -8.77 -14.40 5.40
N HIS A 49 -9.68 -14.97 6.20
CA HIS A 49 -9.80 -14.69 7.63
C HIS A 49 -8.59 -15.19 8.45
N GLU A 50 -7.78 -16.11 7.92
CA GLU A 50 -6.58 -16.60 8.63
C GLU A 50 -5.50 -15.52 8.78
N ILE A 51 -5.58 -14.45 7.98
CA ILE A 51 -4.59 -13.36 7.98
C ILE A 51 -4.67 -12.58 9.29
N ALA A 52 -5.87 -12.16 9.70
CA ALA A 52 -6.05 -11.37 10.92
C ALA A 52 -5.52 -12.12 12.16
N ALA A 53 -5.94 -13.38 12.33
CA ALA A 53 -5.47 -14.22 13.43
C ALA A 53 -3.96 -14.49 13.38
N HIS A 54 -3.36 -14.49 12.19
CA HIS A 54 -1.90 -14.65 12.07
C HIS A 54 -1.15 -13.38 12.44
N VAL A 55 -1.62 -12.21 11.99
CA VAL A 55 -1.08 -10.90 12.37
C VAL A 55 -1.11 -10.75 13.88
N GLU A 56 -2.24 -11.05 14.52
CA GLU A 56 -2.38 -11.01 15.97
C GLU A 56 -1.31 -11.86 16.68
N ARG A 57 -1.12 -13.12 16.25
CA ARG A 57 -0.07 -13.98 16.80
C ARG A 57 1.34 -13.44 16.59
N CYS A 58 1.62 -12.84 15.44
CA CYS A 58 2.92 -12.24 15.16
C CYS A 58 3.17 -11.02 16.05
N LEU A 59 2.17 -10.14 16.20
CA LEU A 59 2.26 -8.97 17.07
C LEU A 59 2.49 -9.35 18.53
N VAL A 60 1.79 -10.36 19.04
CA VAL A 60 2.03 -10.87 20.41
C VAL A 60 3.43 -11.48 20.55
N ALA A 61 3.92 -12.18 19.52
CA ALA A 61 5.26 -12.75 19.53
C ALA A 61 6.36 -11.68 19.53
N ASP A 62 6.16 -10.59 18.78
CA ASP A 62 7.14 -9.50 18.63
C ASP A 62 7.08 -8.47 19.77
N GLY A 63 5.87 -8.12 20.23
CA GLY A 63 5.63 -7.13 21.28
C GLY A 63 5.66 -7.69 22.71
N GLY A 64 5.64 -9.02 22.85
CA GLY A 64 5.59 -9.69 24.14
C GLY A 64 4.20 -9.71 24.79
N ALA A 65 4.09 -10.35 25.95
CA ALA A 65 2.81 -10.59 26.64
C ALA A 65 2.12 -9.33 27.19
N GLU A 66 2.81 -8.19 27.20
CA GLU A 66 2.29 -6.91 27.69
C GLU A 66 1.62 -6.08 26.59
N LEU A 67 1.67 -6.53 25.33
CA LEU A 67 1.02 -5.83 24.23
C LEU A 67 -0.50 -5.90 24.38
N ASP A 68 -1.14 -4.74 24.54
CA ASP A 68 -2.60 -4.64 24.55
C ASP A 68 -3.15 -4.79 23.13
N MET A 69 -3.61 -6.01 22.80
CA MET A 69 -4.16 -6.30 21.47
C MET A 69 -5.47 -5.58 21.18
N GLU A 70 -6.26 -5.21 22.19
CA GLU A 70 -7.44 -4.38 21.98
C GLU A 70 -7.02 -2.95 21.64
N GLU A 71 -5.95 -2.44 22.26
CA GLU A 71 -5.40 -1.16 21.86
C GLU A 71 -4.79 -1.19 20.45
N VAL A 72 -4.10 -2.27 20.06
CA VAL A 72 -3.41 -2.34 18.76
C VAL A 72 -4.35 -2.71 17.60
N MET A 73 -5.22 -3.70 17.80
CA MET A 73 -6.08 -4.27 16.76
C MET A 73 -7.56 -3.91 16.95
N GLY A 74 -7.98 -3.51 18.15
CA GLY A 74 -9.36 -3.14 18.43
C GLY A 74 -9.81 -2.02 17.50
N GLY A 75 -10.93 -2.25 16.81
CA GLY A 75 -11.51 -1.33 15.83
C GLY A 75 -10.86 -1.34 14.45
N ILE A 76 -9.85 -2.18 14.18
CA ILE A 76 -9.31 -2.37 12.82
C ILE A 76 -10.10 -3.47 12.09
N ASN A 77 -10.83 -3.09 11.04
CA ASN A 77 -11.50 -4.06 10.18
C ASN A 77 -10.55 -4.53 9.06
N ILE A 78 -10.01 -5.75 9.15
CA ILE A 78 -9.20 -6.35 8.08
C ILE A 78 -10.14 -7.01 7.06
N VAL A 79 -10.24 -6.40 5.88
CA VAL A 79 -11.05 -6.89 4.76
C VAL A 79 -10.16 -7.66 3.78
N PRO A 80 -10.28 -8.99 3.68
CA PRO A 80 -9.35 -9.78 2.87
C PRO A 80 -9.46 -9.56 1.37
N ARG A 81 -10.63 -9.13 0.84
CA ARG A 81 -10.91 -8.90 -0.59
C ARG A 81 -10.27 -9.96 -1.50
N ASP A 82 -9.15 -9.66 -2.15
CA ASP A 82 -8.49 -10.54 -3.12
C ASP A 82 -7.67 -11.66 -2.46
N ALA A 83 -7.36 -11.51 -1.18
CA ALA A 83 -6.54 -12.43 -0.39
C ALA A 83 -7.30 -13.67 0.09
N THR A 84 -8.56 -13.87 -0.32
CA THR A 84 -9.37 -15.07 0.03
C THR A 84 -8.89 -16.32 -0.70
N GLY A 85 -8.30 -16.16 -1.89
CA GLY A 85 -7.73 -17.24 -2.69
C GLY A 85 -6.21 -17.19 -2.81
N ARG A 86 -5.66 -17.85 -3.83
CA ARG A 86 -4.25 -17.72 -4.18
C ARG A 86 -4.02 -16.35 -4.82
N TRP A 87 -3.60 -15.38 -4.02
CA TRP A 87 -3.29 -14.01 -4.45
C TRP A 87 -1.83 -13.78 -4.89
N TRP A 88 -0.94 -14.73 -4.60
CA TRP A 88 0.44 -14.78 -5.11
C TRP A 88 0.57 -15.74 -6.29
N THR A 89 1.38 -15.39 -7.29
CA THR A 89 1.71 -16.29 -8.41
C THR A 89 2.60 -17.45 -7.95
N SER A 90 2.80 -18.48 -8.80
CA SER A 90 3.74 -19.56 -8.46
C SER A 90 5.18 -19.04 -8.30
N LEU A 91 6.06 -19.85 -7.70
CA LEU A 91 7.45 -19.45 -7.46
C LEU A 91 8.18 -19.16 -8.78
N GLU A 92 7.90 -19.98 -9.79
CA GLU A 92 8.54 -19.96 -11.11
C GLU A 92 8.05 -18.81 -11.99
N GLN A 93 6.89 -18.23 -11.66
CA GLN A 93 6.26 -17.20 -12.47
C GLN A 93 6.82 -15.81 -12.13
N LYS A 94 7.39 -15.17 -13.16
CA LYS A 94 7.82 -13.76 -13.15
C LYS A 94 6.69 -12.83 -13.59
N ASP A 95 6.72 -11.60 -13.09
CA ASP A 95 5.83 -10.55 -13.57
C ASP A 95 6.40 -9.90 -14.83
N THR A 96 5.66 -9.99 -15.94
CA THR A 96 5.96 -9.22 -17.15
C THR A 96 5.59 -7.74 -16.97
N LYS A 97 6.01 -6.87 -17.89
CA LYS A 97 5.61 -5.45 -17.86
C LYS A 97 4.10 -5.30 -18.03
N GLU A 98 3.49 -6.11 -18.87
CA GLU A 98 2.05 -6.11 -19.14
C GLU A 98 1.27 -6.51 -17.89
N MET A 99 1.74 -7.54 -17.17
CA MET A 99 1.14 -7.93 -15.88
C MET A 99 1.24 -6.81 -14.85
N GLN A 100 2.36 -6.10 -14.80
CA GLN A 100 2.54 -4.95 -13.90
C GLN A 100 1.59 -3.81 -14.26
N ARG A 101 1.45 -3.46 -15.54
CA ARG A 101 0.52 -2.43 -16.03
C ARG A 101 -0.92 -2.72 -15.68
N VAL A 102 -1.38 -3.95 -15.88
CA VAL A 102 -2.72 -4.38 -15.48
C VAL A 102 -2.91 -4.14 -13.98
N ARG A 103 -1.93 -4.50 -13.16
CA ARG A 103 -1.99 -4.31 -11.72
C ARG A 103 -1.92 -2.84 -11.29
N PHE A 104 -1.15 -1.99 -11.98
CA PHE A 104 -1.14 -0.55 -11.71
C PHE A 104 -2.51 0.06 -12.01
N ARG A 105 -3.10 -0.28 -13.16
CA ARG A 105 -4.47 0.12 -13.50
C ARG A 105 -5.46 -0.35 -12.45
N ASP A 106 -5.44 -1.63 -12.06
CA ASP A 106 -6.37 -2.17 -11.06
C ASP A 106 -6.18 -1.48 -9.68
N CYS A 107 -4.93 -1.19 -9.30
CA CYS A 107 -4.60 -0.41 -8.09
C CYS A 107 -5.21 1.00 -8.17
N PHE A 108 -4.98 1.71 -9.27
CA PHE A 108 -5.52 3.05 -9.47
C PHE A 108 -7.06 3.06 -9.50
N MET A 109 -7.71 2.10 -10.16
CA MET A 109 -9.17 2.03 -10.15
C MET A 109 -9.73 1.80 -8.75
N MET A 110 -9.10 0.92 -7.97
CA MET A 110 -9.44 0.75 -6.56
C MET A 110 -9.24 2.07 -5.79
N LEU A 111 -8.13 2.77 -6.01
CA LEU A 111 -7.84 4.05 -5.35
C LEU A 111 -8.88 5.13 -5.70
N ARG A 112 -9.32 5.21 -6.95
CA ARG A 112 -10.26 6.20 -7.47
C ARG A 112 -11.69 5.97 -6.99
N HIS A 113 -12.13 4.71 -6.97
CA HIS A 113 -13.56 4.39 -6.86
C HIS A 113 -13.96 3.72 -5.55
N ASP A 114 -13.05 2.98 -4.92
CA ASP A 114 -13.43 2.19 -3.75
C ASP A 114 -13.21 2.94 -2.43
N ASN A 115 -12.51 4.08 -2.43
CA ASN A 115 -12.10 4.75 -1.21
C ASN A 115 -12.88 6.06 -0.99
N PRO A 116 -13.51 6.23 0.20
CA PRO A 116 -14.23 7.47 0.52
C PRO A 116 -13.30 8.62 0.93
N SER A 117 -12.03 8.33 1.21
CA SER A 117 -11.05 9.32 1.70
C SER A 117 -10.19 9.87 0.55
N PRO A 118 -9.92 11.19 0.52
CA PRO A 118 -8.98 11.78 -0.43
C PRO A 118 -7.51 11.41 -0.12
N VAL A 119 -7.23 10.89 1.08
CA VAL A 119 -5.89 10.43 1.49
C VAL A 119 -5.95 8.95 1.80
N VAL A 120 -5.12 8.17 1.11
CA VAL A 120 -5.05 6.71 1.25
C VAL A 120 -3.60 6.31 1.49
N VAL A 121 -3.38 5.47 2.52
CA VAL A 121 -2.08 4.87 2.77
C VAL A 121 -2.03 3.52 2.06
N VAL A 122 -1.05 3.37 1.16
CA VAL A 122 -0.82 2.11 0.45
C VAL A 122 0.46 1.49 1.02
N VAL A 123 0.34 0.30 1.60
CA VAL A 123 1.48 -0.47 2.12
C VAL A 123 1.81 -1.58 1.13
N GLY A 124 3.09 -1.72 0.82
CA GLY A 124 3.57 -2.67 -0.17
C GLY A 124 5.10 -2.70 -0.18
N HIS A 125 5.66 -3.20 -1.27
CA HIS A 125 7.09 -3.41 -1.39
C HIS A 125 7.73 -2.46 -2.40
N SER A 126 9.03 -2.25 -2.24
CA SER A 126 9.75 -1.17 -2.92
C SER A 126 9.81 -1.33 -4.44
N LEU A 127 9.82 -2.55 -4.99
CA LEU A 127 9.87 -2.74 -6.44
C LEU A 127 8.55 -2.39 -7.11
N PHE A 128 7.42 -2.74 -6.49
CA PHE A 128 6.10 -2.31 -6.95
C PHE A 128 6.02 -0.78 -7.02
N PHE A 129 6.31 -0.08 -5.92
CA PHE A 129 6.20 1.37 -5.88
C PHE A 129 7.18 2.07 -6.83
N ARG A 130 8.44 1.60 -6.91
CA ARG A 130 9.40 2.15 -7.88
C ARG A 130 8.89 2.04 -9.31
N ASN A 131 8.34 0.88 -9.70
CA ASN A 131 7.87 0.68 -11.06
C ASN A 131 6.58 1.46 -11.35
N LEU A 132 5.65 1.54 -10.38
CA LEU A 132 4.43 2.34 -10.49
C LEU A 132 4.77 3.82 -10.67
N VAL A 133 5.64 4.36 -9.80
CA VAL A 133 6.02 5.77 -9.85
C VAL A 133 6.77 6.08 -11.14
N ARG A 134 7.76 5.26 -11.52
CA ARG A 134 8.49 5.43 -12.79
C ARG A 134 7.56 5.52 -14.01
N GLU A 135 6.50 4.71 -14.05
CA GLU A 135 5.58 4.66 -15.19
C GLU A 135 4.57 5.80 -15.21
N HIS A 136 4.19 6.33 -14.03
CA HIS A 136 3.10 7.31 -13.91
C HIS A 136 3.55 8.72 -13.51
N LEU A 137 4.85 8.97 -13.27
CA LEU A 137 5.36 10.33 -13.06
C LEU A 137 5.06 11.23 -14.27
N SER A 138 4.46 12.39 -14.00
CA SER A 138 4.18 13.38 -15.04
C SER A 138 5.47 13.94 -15.63
N ASP A 139 5.41 14.37 -16.89
CA ASP A 139 6.55 14.97 -17.56
C ASP A 139 6.90 16.33 -16.96
N ASP A 140 5.91 17.09 -16.49
CA ASP A 140 6.11 18.34 -15.76
C ASP A 140 6.89 18.15 -14.45
N PHE A 141 6.58 17.09 -13.70
CA PHE A 141 7.33 16.77 -12.48
C PHE A 141 8.77 16.37 -12.82
N LYS A 142 8.97 15.53 -13.85
CA LYS A 142 10.31 15.13 -14.30
C LYS A 142 11.14 16.33 -14.75
N ALA A 143 10.52 17.30 -15.45
CA ALA A 143 11.20 18.51 -15.89
C ALA A 143 11.56 19.44 -14.72
N SER A 144 10.69 19.53 -13.72
CA SER A 144 10.87 20.40 -12.55
C SER A 144 11.84 19.81 -11.51
N HIS A 145 11.90 18.49 -11.39
CA HIS A 145 12.73 17.77 -10.41
C HIS A 145 13.55 16.64 -11.04
N PRO A 146 14.40 16.91 -12.05
CA PRO A 146 15.01 15.87 -12.88
C PRO A 146 15.90 14.90 -12.10
N ALA A 147 16.70 15.40 -11.15
CA ALA A 147 17.55 14.55 -10.32
C ALA A 147 16.72 13.61 -9.43
N PHE A 148 15.74 14.16 -8.72
CA PHE A 148 14.89 13.36 -7.82
C PHE A 148 14.01 12.38 -8.60
N ALA A 149 13.44 12.78 -9.74
CA ALA A 149 12.68 11.89 -10.61
C ALA A 149 13.53 10.73 -11.15
N ALA A 150 14.80 10.98 -11.49
CA ALA A 150 15.74 9.94 -11.89
C ALA A 150 16.03 8.97 -10.75
N GLU A 151 16.27 9.47 -9.53
CA GLU A 151 16.47 8.62 -8.35
C GLU A 151 15.24 7.79 -8.03
N LEU A 152 14.07 8.40 -8.00
CA LEU A 152 12.79 7.75 -7.71
C LEU A 152 12.45 6.66 -8.74
N SER A 153 12.89 6.84 -9.98
CA SER A 153 12.72 5.86 -11.06
C SER A 153 13.73 4.71 -11.01
N ALA A 154 14.91 4.93 -10.45
CA ALA A 154 16.03 3.99 -10.49
C ALA A 154 16.22 3.22 -9.17
N LYS A 155 16.16 3.92 -8.04
CA LYS A 155 16.49 3.41 -6.71
C LYS A 155 15.26 2.79 -6.05
N LYS A 156 15.49 1.80 -5.17
CA LYS A 156 14.44 1.25 -4.31
C LYS A 156 14.27 2.17 -3.10
N LEU A 157 13.04 2.32 -2.63
CA LEU A 157 12.78 2.91 -1.31
C LEU A 157 13.40 2.02 -0.21
N GLY A 158 13.93 2.65 0.84
CA GLY A 158 14.42 1.95 2.03
C GLY A 158 13.31 1.18 2.75
N ASN A 159 13.69 0.28 3.66
CA ASN A 159 12.71 -0.41 4.51
C ASN A 159 11.92 0.61 5.35
N ALA A 160 10.60 0.42 5.41
CA ALA A 160 9.66 1.32 6.09
C ALA A 160 9.69 2.79 5.58
N ALA A 161 10.30 3.05 4.42
CA ALA A 161 10.27 4.37 3.82
C ALA A 161 8.87 4.73 3.33
N CYS A 162 8.48 5.98 3.54
CA CYS A 162 7.22 6.55 3.13
C CYS A 162 7.44 7.56 2.00
N LEU A 163 6.67 7.39 0.93
CA LEU A 163 6.60 8.30 -0.21
C LEU A 163 5.19 8.87 -0.27
N ARG A 164 5.05 10.19 -0.13
CA ARG A 164 3.82 10.91 -0.42
C ARG A 164 3.76 11.17 -1.92
N VAL A 165 2.62 10.90 -2.55
CA VAL A 165 2.38 11.23 -3.95
C VAL A 165 1.05 11.96 -4.10
N GLU A 166 0.99 12.89 -5.03
CA GLU A 166 -0.25 13.50 -5.49
C GLU A 166 -0.57 12.97 -6.89
N VAL A 167 -1.83 12.59 -7.08
CA VAL A 167 -2.30 11.87 -8.26
C VAL A 167 -3.44 12.66 -8.88
N GLU A 168 -3.31 12.97 -10.16
CA GLU A 168 -4.32 13.67 -10.93
C GLU A 168 -4.96 12.71 -11.95
N TRP A 169 -6.29 12.66 -11.92
CA TRP A 169 -7.06 11.82 -12.81
C TRP A 169 -7.43 12.61 -14.08
N PRO A 170 -7.32 12.01 -15.27
CA PRO A 170 -7.80 12.64 -16.48
C PRO A 170 -9.27 13.02 -16.34
N ALA A 171 -9.62 14.20 -16.84
CA ALA A 171 -11.00 14.62 -16.96
C ALA A 171 -11.74 13.65 -17.88
N VAL A 172 -12.93 13.23 -17.45
CA VAL A 172 -13.81 12.42 -18.29
C VAL A 172 -14.70 13.42 -19.04
N ASP A 173 -14.19 13.91 -20.15
CA ASP A 173 -14.91 14.90 -20.95
C ASP A 173 -16.11 14.23 -21.65
N MET A 174 -17.17 15.00 -21.87
CA MET A 174 -18.39 14.57 -22.56
C MET A 174 -18.12 14.04 -23.98
N ASP A 175 -16.94 14.33 -24.56
CA ASP A 175 -16.51 13.90 -25.89
C ASP A 175 -15.83 12.52 -25.91
N GLY A 176 -15.97 11.72 -24.84
CA GLY A 176 -15.51 10.33 -24.82
C GLY A 176 -14.09 10.16 -24.31
N GLY A 177 -13.68 10.97 -23.32
CA GLY A 177 -12.44 10.72 -22.58
C GLY A 177 -12.44 9.29 -22.00
N ASP A 178 -11.30 8.62 -22.07
CA ASP A 178 -11.17 7.26 -21.53
C ASP A 178 -11.25 7.32 -20.00
N ALA A 179 -12.41 6.97 -19.45
CA ALA A 179 -12.63 6.90 -17.99
C ALA A 179 -11.65 5.95 -17.30
N MET A 180 -11.03 5.03 -18.05
CA MET A 180 -10.04 4.07 -17.59
C MET A 180 -8.60 4.53 -17.83
N ALA A 181 -8.39 5.75 -18.36
CA ALA A 181 -7.07 6.31 -18.57
C ALA A 181 -6.30 6.35 -17.24
N PRO A 182 -5.01 5.97 -17.25
CA PRO A 182 -4.21 6.00 -16.04
C PRO A 182 -4.01 7.44 -15.55
N PRO A 183 -3.92 7.65 -14.24
CA PRO A 183 -3.60 8.97 -13.72
C PRO A 183 -2.12 9.30 -13.90
N SER A 184 -1.82 10.56 -13.65
CA SER A 184 -0.45 11.08 -13.57
C SER A 184 -0.11 11.43 -12.13
N ILE A 185 1.12 11.10 -11.71
CA ILE A 185 1.69 11.51 -10.44
C ILE A 185 2.32 12.88 -10.67
N THR A 186 1.69 13.92 -10.13
CA THR A 186 2.06 15.33 -10.36
C THR A 186 3.02 15.85 -9.31
N SER A 187 3.07 15.21 -8.14
CA SER A 187 4.00 15.52 -7.06
C SER A 187 4.43 14.25 -6.33
N ALA A 188 5.66 14.22 -5.85
CA ALA A 188 6.21 13.13 -5.04
C ALA A 188 7.21 13.68 -4.01
N GLU A 189 7.17 13.17 -2.79
CA GLU A 189 8.03 13.61 -1.69
C GLU A 189 8.32 12.44 -0.73
N LEU A 190 9.59 12.27 -0.35
CA LEU A 190 9.96 11.37 0.75
C LEU A 190 9.62 12.05 2.08
N VAL A 191 8.80 11.38 2.90
CA VAL A 191 8.30 11.94 4.15
C VAL A 191 8.84 11.17 5.36
N PHE A 192 8.73 11.75 6.56
CA PHE A 192 9.17 11.13 7.82
C PHE A 192 10.66 10.73 7.84
N GLY A 193 11.52 11.50 7.18
CA GLY A 193 12.96 11.22 7.10
C GLY A 193 13.32 9.99 6.27
N SER A 194 12.41 9.55 5.40
CA SER A 194 12.60 8.39 4.54
C SER A 194 13.68 8.62 3.48
N GLY A 195 14.31 7.53 3.05
CA GLY A 195 15.36 7.54 2.04
C GLY A 195 15.27 6.38 1.06
N PHE A 196 16.14 6.42 0.05
CA PHE A 196 16.36 5.28 -0.83
C PHE A 196 17.29 4.25 -0.17
N HIS A 197 17.22 3.00 -0.59
CA HIS A 197 18.26 2.03 -0.27
C HIS A 197 19.59 2.51 -0.84
N GLU A 198 20.54 2.82 0.05
CA GLU A 198 21.93 2.96 -0.34
C GLU A 198 22.42 1.58 -0.78
N HIS A 199 22.84 1.47 -2.04
CA HIS A 199 23.68 0.34 -2.42
C HIS A 199 24.95 0.49 -1.60
N GLY A 200 25.11 -0.35 -0.57
CA GLY A 200 26.30 -0.33 0.28
C GLY A 200 27.55 -0.32 -0.60
N HIS A 201 28.23 0.82 -0.64
CA HIS A 201 29.67 0.79 -0.73
C HIS A 201 30.09 0.03 0.52
N HIS A 202 30.56 -1.20 0.33
CA HIS A 202 31.31 -1.91 1.35
C HIS A 202 32.58 -1.10 1.56
N GLU A 203 32.50 -0.02 2.35
CA GLU A 203 33.68 0.62 2.91
C GLU A 203 34.29 -0.42 3.84
N SER A 204 35.34 -1.07 3.35
CA SER A 204 36.28 -1.78 4.19
C SER A 204 36.88 -0.75 5.15
N GLY A 205 36.29 -0.65 6.34
CA GLY A 205 36.88 0.05 7.46
C GLY A 205 38.24 -0.56 7.75
N LYS A 206 39.30 0.01 7.15
CA LYS A 206 40.64 -0.08 7.69
C LYS A 206 40.58 0.58 9.06
N ALA A 207 40.63 -0.23 10.11
CA ALA A 207 40.94 0.23 11.44
C ALA A 207 42.25 1.04 11.35
N ALA A 208 42.16 2.34 11.57
CA ALA A 208 43.32 3.15 11.87
C ALA A 208 43.82 2.67 13.24
N ALA A 209 45.02 2.09 13.26
CA ALA A 209 45.76 1.88 14.48
C ALA A 209 45.94 3.23 15.18
N VAL A 210 45.47 3.32 16.41
CA VAL A 210 45.83 4.39 17.33
C VAL A 210 47.07 3.92 18.06
N ASP A 211 48.22 4.44 17.66
CA ASP A 211 49.42 4.48 18.50
C ASP A 211 49.20 5.53 19.59
N THR A 212 49.11 5.08 20.84
CA THR A 212 49.61 5.77 22.06
C THR A 212 49.77 4.75 23.17
#